data_AF-A0A381P335-F1
#
_entry.id   AF-A0A381P335-F1
#
_cell.length_a   1.000
_cell.length_b   1.000
_cell.length_c   1.000
_cell.angle_alpha   90.00
_cell.angle_beta   90.00
_cell.angle_gamma   90.00
#
_symmetry.space_group_name_H-M   'P 1'
#
loop_
_entity.id
_entity.type
_entity.pdbx_description
1 polymer ?
#
loop_
_entity_poly.entity_id
_entity_poly.type
_entity_poly.pdbx_seq_one_letter_code
_entity_poly.pdbx_strand_id
1 'polypeptide(L)'
;VLTDAQATNVLRVLDALDELEAAALKLLAAELACGPVVDGLMADPLTEGSRLDLLYVADTVAADVLTAVGRRDRLCRLLDGAPPSSAREALSRHLARGSV
;
A
#
# COMPACT_ATOMS: atom_id res chain seq x y z
N VAL A 1 -28.35 -2.32 22.15
CA VAL A 1 -28.98 -1.93 20.86
C VAL A 1 -28.37 -0.61 20.45
N LEU A 2 -27.91 -0.48 19.20
CA LEU A 2 -27.36 0.78 18.67
C LEU A 2 -28.50 1.76 18.37
N THR A 3 -28.26 3.06 18.52
CA THR A 3 -29.16 4.08 17.98
C THR A 3 -29.01 4.17 16.46
N ASP A 4 -30.00 4.70 15.75
CA ASP A 4 -29.95 4.88 14.29
C ASP A 4 -28.73 5.71 13.84
N ALA A 5 -28.37 6.74 14.62
CA ALA A 5 -27.18 7.54 14.36
C ALA A 5 -25.89 6.73 14.54
N GLN A 6 -25.81 5.87 15.56
CA GLN A 6 -24.66 4.98 15.77
C GLN A 6 -24.57 3.94 14.64
N ALA A 7 -25.69 3.33 14.26
CA ALA A 7 -25.74 2.39 13.14
C ALA A 7 -25.28 3.04 11.82
N THR A 8 -25.74 4.27 11.54
CA THR A 8 -25.32 5.04 10.36
C THR A 8 -23.81 5.30 10.37
N ASN A 9 -23.24 5.69 11.51
CA ASN A 9 -21.80 5.94 11.60
C ASN A 9 -20.96 4.67 11.48
N VAL A 10 -21.46 3.53 11.98
CA VAL A 10 -20.80 2.24 11.76
C VAL A 10 -20.73 1.91 10.27
N LEU A 11 -21.84 2.06 9.53
CA LEU A 11 -21.85 1.80 8.08
C LEU A 11 -20.85 2.71 7.35
N ARG A 12 -20.82 4.01 7.65
CA ARG A 12 -19.86 4.94 7.04
C ARG A 12 -18.40 4.57 7.29
N VAL A 13 -18.07 4.09 8.50
CA VAL A 13 -16.70 3.66 8.82
C VAL A 13 -16.35 2.38 8.05
N LEU A 14 -17.29 1.46 7.88
CA LEU A 14 -17.07 0.26 7.07
C LEU A 14 -16.88 0.61 5.60
N ASP A 15 -17.69 1.50 5.03
CA ASP A 15 -17.52 1.99 3.67
C ASP A 15 -16.16 2.66 3.47
N ALA A 16 -15.72 3.49 4.42
CA ALA A 16 -14.41 4.13 4.37
C ALA A 16 -13.25 3.13 4.47
N LEU A 17 -13.41 2.02 5.20
CA LEU A 17 -12.42 0.95 5.25
C LEU A 17 -12.31 0.23 3.90
N ASP A 18 -13.43 -0.01 3.22
CA ASP A 18 -13.44 -0.61 1.88
C ASP A 18 -12.76 0.31 0.85
N GLU A 19 -13.04 1.62 0.90
CA GLU A 19 -12.38 2.62 0.05
C GLU A 19 -10.87 2.69 0.30
N LEU A 20 -10.46 2.62 1.57
CA LEU A 20 -9.06 2.63 1.97
C LEU A 20 -8.33 1.35 1.50
N GLU A 21 -8.95 0.17 1.63
CA GLU A 21 -8.42 -1.09 1.07
C GLU A 21 -8.20 -0.96 -0.45
N ALA A 22 -9.21 -0.46 -1.17
CA ALA A 22 -9.15 -0.31 -2.61
C ALA A 22 -8.06 0.68 -3.06
N ALA A 23 -7.92 1.80 -2.35
CA ALA A 23 -6.90 2.81 -2.62
C ALA A 23 -5.48 2.26 -2.37
N ALA A 24 -5.27 1.58 -1.24
CA ALA A 24 -3.98 0.97 -0.89
C ALA A 24 -3.55 -0.07 -1.94
N LEU A 25 -4.47 -0.93 -2.35
CA LEU A 25 -4.19 -1.92 -3.39
C LEU A 25 -3.87 -1.26 -4.73
N LYS A 26 -4.63 -0.23 -5.13
CA LYS A 26 -4.41 0.47 -6.39
C LYS A 26 -3.03 1.11 -6.43
N LEU A 27 -2.60 1.74 -5.33
CA LEU A 27 -1.28 2.34 -5.21
C LEU A 27 -0.19 1.28 -5.42
N LEU A 28 -0.20 0.23 -4.59
CA LEU A 28 0.84 -0.80 -4.63
C LEU A 28 0.88 -1.56 -5.96
N ALA A 29 -0.27 -1.87 -6.54
CA ALA A 29 -0.32 -2.53 -7.83
C ALA A 29 0.30 -1.66 -8.93
N ALA A 30 0.02 -0.36 -8.94
CA ALA A 30 0.57 0.57 -9.92
C ALA A 30 2.08 0.77 -9.74
N GLU A 31 2.52 1.01 -8.50
CA GLU A 31 3.93 1.21 -8.18
C GLU A 31 4.77 -0.03 -8.52
N LEU A 32 4.32 -1.22 -8.11
CA LEU A 32 5.03 -2.46 -8.41
C LEU A 32 5.05 -2.74 -9.91
N ALA A 33 3.99 -2.41 -10.64
CA ALA A 33 3.96 -2.56 -12.10
C ALA A 33 4.97 -1.65 -12.83
N CYS A 34 5.36 -0.51 -12.23
CA CYS A 34 6.42 0.34 -12.79
C CYS A 34 7.81 -0.30 -12.71
N GLY A 35 8.00 -1.31 -11.85
CA GLY A 35 9.26 -2.03 -11.72
C GLY A 35 10.45 -1.09 -11.49
N PRO A 36 11.58 -1.27 -12.21
CA PRO A 36 12.79 -0.49 -11.99
C PRO A 36 12.71 0.96 -12.54
N VAL A 37 11.63 1.33 -13.24
CA VAL A 37 11.48 2.69 -13.77
C VAL A 37 11.38 3.71 -12.63
N VAL A 38 10.63 3.37 -11.57
CA VAL A 38 10.52 4.24 -10.38
C VAL A 38 11.88 4.37 -9.69
N ASP A 39 12.67 3.31 -9.61
CA ASP A 39 14.02 3.35 -9.04
C ASP A 39 14.92 4.34 -9.79
N GLY A 40 14.85 4.32 -11.13
CA GLY A 40 15.59 5.25 -11.98
C GLY A 40 15.13 6.70 -11.81
N LEU A 41 13.82 6.93 -11.69
CA LEU A 41 13.27 8.26 -11.44
C LEU A 41 13.70 8.77 -10.06
N MET A 42 13.58 7.97 -9.01
CA MET A 42 14.00 8.30 -7.64
C MET A 42 15.50 8.63 -7.52
N ALA A 43 16.34 8.02 -8.38
CA ALA A 43 17.77 8.31 -8.42
C ALA A 43 18.13 9.54 -9.26
N ASP A 44 17.18 10.09 -10.04
CA ASP A 44 17.40 11.27 -10.88
C ASP A 44 17.30 12.56 -10.02
N PRO A 45 18.38 13.37 -9.95
CA PRO A 45 18.38 14.63 -9.20
C PRO A 45 17.29 15.62 -9.64
N LEU A 46 16.78 15.51 -10.86
CA LEU A 46 15.68 16.36 -11.34
C LEU A 46 14.32 16.02 -10.71
N THR A 47 14.20 14.86 -10.08
CA THR A 47 12.97 14.44 -9.38
C THR A 47 13.07 14.59 -7.86
N GLU A 48 14.22 15.01 -7.34
CA GLU A 48 14.43 15.24 -5.91
C GLU A 48 13.42 16.27 -5.38
N GLY A 49 12.75 15.95 -4.26
CA GLY A 49 11.72 16.80 -3.67
C GLY A 49 10.37 16.73 -4.39
N SER A 50 10.22 15.83 -5.37
CA SER A 50 8.93 15.58 -6.02
C SER A 50 8.02 14.68 -5.18
N ARG A 51 6.79 14.47 -5.66
CA ARG A 51 5.86 13.52 -5.01
C ARG A 51 6.31 12.07 -5.11
N LEU A 52 7.33 11.74 -5.90
CA LEU A 52 7.89 10.39 -5.95
C LEU A 52 8.51 9.99 -4.61
N ASP A 53 9.08 10.94 -3.87
CA ASP A 53 9.65 10.71 -2.52
C ASP A 53 8.61 10.18 -1.53
N LEU A 54 7.32 10.49 -1.77
CA LEU A 54 6.23 10.00 -0.93
C LEU A 54 5.90 8.53 -1.19
N LEU A 55 6.29 7.96 -2.33
CA LEU A 55 5.97 6.57 -2.67
C LEU A 55 6.55 5.60 -1.63
N TYR A 56 7.80 5.79 -1.21
CA TYR A 56 8.45 4.96 -0.19
C TYR A 56 7.78 4.99 1.20
N VAL A 57 7.02 6.04 1.50
CA VAL A 57 6.26 6.11 2.77
C VAL A 57 4.84 5.58 2.55
N ALA A 58 4.23 5.96 1.44
CA ALA A 58 2.86 5.60 1.12
C ALA A 58 2.71 4.11 0.81
N ASP A 59 3.72 3.45 0.23
CA ASP A 59 3.74 2.02 -0.07
C ASP A 59 3.70 1.18 1.22
N THR A 60 4.46 1.59 2.22
CA THR A 60 4.59 0.93 3.51
C THR A 60 3.31 1.12 4.32
N VAL A 61 2.75 2.34 4.33
CA VAL A 61 1.43 2.60 4.93
C VAL A 61 0.34 1.80 4.23
N ALA A 62 0.36 1.72 2.90
CA ALA A 62 -0.60 0.91 2.14
C ALA A 62 -0.45 -0.59 2.46
N ALA A 63 0.77 -1.08 2.63
CA ALA A 63 1.03 -2.46 3.03
C ALA A 63 0.52 -2.76 4.45
N ASP A 64 0.69 -1.82 5.38
CA ASP A 64 0.18 -1.94 6.75
C ASP A 64 -1.35 -1.93 6.77
N VAL A 65 -1.98 -1.03 6.00
CA VAL A 65 -3.44 -1.00 5.81
C VAL A 65 -3.94 -2.35 5.28
N LEU A 66 -3.34 -2.86 4.21
CA LEU A 66 -3.73 -4.16 3.63
C LEU A 66 -3.52 -5.30 4.63
N THR A 67 -2.46 -5.26 5.43
CA THR A 67 -2.23 -6.26 6.48
C THR A 67 -3.30 -6.18 7.57
N ALA A 68 -3.62 -4.97 8.04
CA ALA A 68 -4.61 -4.73 9.09
C ALA A 68 -6.04 -5.16 8.69
N VAL A 69 -6.41 -4.99 7.41
CA VAL A 69 -7.71 -5.45 6.88
C VAL A 69 -7.71 -6.91 6.41
N GLY A 70 -6.67 -7.68 6.74
CA GLY A 70 -6.61 -9.13 6.47
C GLY A 70 -6.32 -9.48 5.00
N ARG A 71 -5.57 -8.64 4.28
CA ARG A 71 -5.18 -8.83 2.86
C ARG A 71 -3.70 -9.16 2.68
N ARG A 72 -3.02 -9.58 3.74
CA ARG A 72 -1.59 -9.97 3.69
C ARG A 72 -1.29 -10.98 2.58
N ASP A 73 -2.06 -12.06 2.46
CA ASP A 73 -1.83 -13.07 1.41
C ASP A 73 -2.01 -12.54 -0.02
N ARG A 74 -2.91 -11.57 -0.21
CA ARG A 74 -3.09 -10.89 -1.49
C ARG A 74 -1.88 -10.03 -1.81
N LEU A 75 -1.36 -9.30 -0.82
CA LEU A 75 -0.16 -8.50 -0.95
C LEU A 75 1.08 -9.36 -1.25
N CYS A 76 1.25 -10.50 -0.56
CA CYS A 76 2.34 -11.44 -0.87
C CYS A 76 2.29 -11.90 -2.33
N ARG A 77 1.12 -12.31 -2.83
CA ARG A 77 0.95 -12.69 -4.24
C ARG A 77 1.24 -11.56 -5.22
N LEU A 78 0.89 -10.32 -4.85
CA LEU A 78 1.21 -9.13 -5.65
C LEU A 78 2.74 -8.95 -5.77
N LEU A 79 3.46 -9.10 -4.66
CA LEU A 79 4.92 -9.01 -4.61
C LEU A 79 5.60 -10.15 -5.37
N ASP A 80 5.09 -11.38 -5.25
CA ASP A 80 5.62 -12.54 -5.95
C ASP A 80 5.55 -12.38 -7.48
N GLY A 81 4.46 -11.77 -7.98
CA GLY A 81 4.23 -11.50 -9.40
C GLY A 81 4.82 -10.19 -9.93
N ALA A 82 5.32 -9.31 -9.08
CA ALA A 82 5.84 -8.01 -9.48
C ALA A 82 7.22 -8.11 -10.16
N PRO A 83 7.56 -7.22 -11.12
CA PRO A 83 8.93 -7.08 -11.60
C PRO A 83 9.93 -6.79 -10.46
N PRO A 84 11.23 -7.10 -10.63
CA PRO A 84 12.26 -6.68 -9.68
C PRO A 84 12.33 -5.14 -9.58
N SER A 85 12.29 -4.63 -8.34
CA SER A 85 12.43 -3.20 -8.02
C SER A 85 12.80 -3.00 -6.55
N SER A 86 13.31 -1.81 -6.22
CA SER A 86 13.60 -1.44 -4.84
C SER A 86 12.34 -1.45 -3.95
N ALA A 87 11.19 -1.02 -4.49
CA ALA A 87 9.89 -1.07 -3.81
C ALA A 87 9.49 -2.51 -3.44
N ARG A 88 9.60 -3.46 -4.40
CA ARG A 88 9.32 -4.88 -4.15
C ARG A 88 10.19 -5.42 -3.02
N GLU A 89 11.49 -5.12 -3.03
CA GLU A 89 12.44 -5.59 -2.02
C GLU A 89 12.20 -4.94 -0.64
N ALA A 90 11.88 -3.65 -0.61
CA ALA A 90 11.55 -2.92 0.61
C ALA A 90 10.29 -3.50 1.26
N LEU A 91 9.21 -3.65 0.50
CA LEU A 91 7.94 -4.20 0.97
C LEU A 91 8.08 -5.67 1.41
N SER A 92 8.85 -6.48 0.69
CA SER A 92 9.12 -7.87 1.09
C SER A 92 9.84 -7.94 2.44
N ARG A 93 10.82 -7.06 2.66
CA ARG A 93 11.52 -6.94 3.96
C ARG A 93 10.60 -6.41 5.05
N HIS A 94 9.74 -5.44 4.73
CA HIS A 94 8.77 -4.88 5.67
C HIS A 94 7.82 -5.96 6.19
N LEU A 95 7.23 -6.75 5.28
CA LEU A 95 6.32 -7.84 5.65
C LEU A 95 6.99 -8.95 6.43
N ALA A 96 8.27 -9.24 6.17
CA ALA A 96 9.05 -10.21 6.93
C ALA A 96 9.32 -9.76 8.39
N ARG A 97 9.33 -8.44 8.64
CA ARG A 97 9.49 -7.86 9.99
C ARG A 97 8.18 -7.79 10.76
N GLY A 98 7.05 -7.63 10.08
CA GLY A 98 5.72 -7.44 10.66
C GLY A 98 5.00 -8.70 11.15
N SER A 99 5.71 -9.77 11.54
CA SER A 99 5.08 -10.94 12.16
C SER A 99 4.97 -10.74 13.68
N VAL A 100 3.90 -10.11 14.13
CA VAL A 100 3.45 -10.15 15.53
C VAL A 100 1.96 -10.47 15.56
#